data_AF-A0A1H9QPI2-F1
#
_entry.id   AF-A0A1H9QPI2-F1
#
_cell.length_a   1.000
_cell.length_b   1.000
_cell.length_c   1.000
_cell.angle_alpha   90.00
_cell.angle_beta   90.00
_cell.angle_gamma   90.00
#
_symmetry.space_group_name_H-M   'P 1'
#
loop_
_entity.id
_entity.type
_entity.pdbx_description
1 polymer ?
#
loop_
_entity_poly.entity_id
_entity_poly.type
_entity_poly.pdbx_seq_one_letter_code
_entity_poly.pdbx_strand_id
1 'polypeptide(L)'
;MNHDALISSVLAEFEIPLQGIVQKSSTESDGYFVYIKIDRDASGRQVPGNATLQKARNALHQAGVVIEFLLNDSIINDFESGLRATLLHRFPGYVRNAFVSVERKSAMVWIDPKPGAANIFGDIENVVKSYLKQFEFELKSAVFTIDENLPTDFYILRVVRLLSPAPLELIRDELKGHEFSVPSDDWLKRKLEVLRKRGLLVWIKPDPTNAVGRPPLYALSLTALRALGTIKSKSSPDITRLLAFARSGS
;
A
#
# COMPACT_ATOMS: atom_id res chain seq x y z
N MET A 1 29.12 16.88 10.94
CA MET A 1 28.79 15.69 11.77
C MET A 1 27.85 14.81 10.95
N ASN A 2 27.99 13.49 11.00
CA ASN A 2 27.09 12.60 10.27
C ASN A 2 25.74 12.56 11.00
N HIS A 3 24.71 13.25 10.48
CA HIS A 3 23.40 13.35 11.12
C HIS A 3 22.74 11.98 11.30
N ASP A 4 22.99 11.01 10.42
CA ASP A 4 22.45 9.65 10.56
C ASP A 4 22.95 8.95 11.83
N ALA A 5 24.22 9.17 12.18
CA ALA A 5 24.82 8.62 13.39
C ALA A 5 24.23 9.28 14.65
N LEU A 6 23.98 10.58 14.60
CA LEU A 6 23.35 11.34 15.68
C LEU A 6 21.88 10.91 15.89
N ILE A 7 21.11 10.76 14.80
CA ILE A 7 19.73 10.27 14.86
C ILE A 7 19.70 8.86 15.45
N SER A 8 20.59 7.98 14.99
CA SER A 8 20.66 6.60 15.49
C SER A 8 21.02 6.54 16.97
N SER A 9 21.96 7.36 17.45
CA SER A 9 22.37 7.37 18.85
C SER A 9 21.27 7.90 19.77
N VAL A 10 20.60 8.99 19.38
CA VAL A 10 19.51 9.57 20.18
C VAL A 10 18.33 8.62 20.23
N LEU A 11 17.94 7.98 19.12
CA LEU A 11 16.84 7.02 19.11
C LEU A 11 17.15 5.77 19.94
N ALA A 12 18.40 5.32 19.96
CA ALA A 12 18.84 4.23 20.81
C ALA A 12 18.76 4.58 22.31
N GLU A 13 19.07 5.82 22.69
CA GLU A 13 18.94 6.31 24.07
C GLU A 13 17.47 6.29 24.56
N PHE A 14 16.53 6.55 23.65
CA PHE A 14 15.09 6.49 23.94
C PHE A 14 14.47 5.09 23.73
N GLU A 15 15.28 4.06 23.47
CA GLU A 15 14.84 2.68 23.18
C GLU A 15 13.85 2.60 21.99
N ILE A 16 13.99 3.49 21.01
CA ILE A 16 13.13 3.53 19.82
C ILE A 16 13.75 2.64 18.72
N PRO A 17 13.08 1.55 18.29
CA PRO A 17 13.61 0.65 17.27
C PRO A 17 13.56 1.29 15.88
N LEU A 18 14.73 1.70 15.40
CA LEU A 18 14.93 2.28 14.07
C LEU A 18 14.90 1.20 12.98
N GLN A 19 14.07 1.40 11.95
CA GLN A 19 14.06 0.58 10.74
C GLN A 19 14.82 1.22 9.57
N GLY A 20 14.87 2.55 9.52
CA GLY A 20 15.60 3.27 8.47
C GLY A 20 15.47 4.77 8.59
N ILE A 21 16.45 5.48 8.05
CA ILE A 21 16.50 6.96 7.98
C ILE A 21 16.46 7.34 6.51
N VAL A 22 15.65 8.34 6.17
CA VAL A 22 15.58 8.91 4.82
C VAL A 22 15.69 10.43 4.91
N GLN A 23 16.78 11.00 4.41
CA GLN A 23 17.04 12.45 4.46
C GLN A 23 16.16 13.21 3.48
N LYS A 24 15.35 14.17 3.95
CA LYS A 24 14.52 15.06 3.11
C LYS A 24 15.43 16.09 2.43
N SER A 25 15.62 15.95 1.13
CA SER A 25 16.20 17.01 0.29
C SER A 25 15.08 17.98 -0.11
N SER A 26 14.88 19.03 0.69
CA SER A 26 14.03 20.16 0.28
C SER A 26 14.77 21.47 0.51
N THR A 27 14.68 22.37 -0.47
CA THR A 27 15.40 23.65 -0.58
C THR A 27 15.22 24.65 0.58
N GLU A 28 14.37 24.36 1.57
CA GLU A 28 14.04 25.29 2.66
C GLU A 28 14.29 24.73 4.08
N SER A 29 14.48 23.41 4.26
CA SER A 29 14.90 22.83 5.54
C SER A 29 15.38 21.38 5.39
N ASP A 30 16.57 21.09 5.93
CA ASP A 30 17.14 19.74 6.04
C ASP A 30 16.38 18.94 7.11
N GLY A 31 15.32 18.25 6.69
CA GLY A 31 14.55 17.33 7.53
C GLY A 31 14.94 15.86 7.32
N TYR A 32 14.56 14.97 8.23
CA TYR A 32 14.73 13.52 8.06
C TYR A 32 13.41 12.79 8.34
N PHE A 33 13.06 11.83 7.50
CA PHE A 33 12.04 10.84 7.80
C PHE A 33 12.66 9.62 8.47
N VAL A 34 12.10 9.21 9.59
CA VAL A 34 12.62 8.10 10.38
C VAL A 34 11.55 7.03 10.47
N TYR A 35 11.80 5.88 9.85
CA TYR A 35 10.94 4.70 9.98
C TYR A 35 11.21 4.03 11.30
N ILE A 36 10.19 3.90 12.12
CA ILE A 36 10.28 3.25 13.42
C ILE A 36 9.28 2.12 13.52
N LYS A 37 9.73 1.02 14.12
CA LYS A 37 8.82 -0.08 14.46
C LYS A 37 8.00 0.36 15.67
N ILE A 38 6.68 0.22 15.58
CA ILE A 38 5.81 0.35 16.74
C ILE A 38 5.26 -1.02 17.12
N ASP A 39 5.24 -1.27 18.41
CA ASP A 39 4.61 -2.43 19.03
C ASP A 39 3.46 -1.95 19.92
N ARG A 40 2.68 -2.89 20.47
CA ARG A 40 1.64 -2.61 21.45
C ARG A 40 1.87 -3.42 22.71
N ASP A 41 1.82 -2.75 23.86
CA ASP A 41 1.90 -3.44 25.15
C ASP A 41 0.64 -4.29 25.43
N ALA A 42 0.66 -5.07 26.51
CA ALA A 42 -0.48 -5.89 26.94
C ALA A 42 -1.75 -5.09 27.27
N SER A 43 -1.67 -3.76 27.35
CA SER A 43 -2.81 -2.85 27.52
C SER A 43 -3.26 -2.18 26.22
N GLY A 44 -2.67 -2.58 25.08
CA GLY A 44 -2.96 -2.06 23.74
C GLY A 44 -2.37 -0.67 23.47
N ARG A 45 -1.50 -0.16 24.35
CA ARG A 45 -0.85 1.14 24.18
C ARG A 45 0.36 0.99 23.27
N GLN A 46 0.57 1.99 22.42
CA GLN A 46 1.70 2.05 21.51
C GLN A 46 3.02 2.16 22.28
N VAL A 47 3.99 1.31 21.92
CA VAL A 47 5.36 1.33 22.41
C VAL A 47 6.31 1.37 21.20
N PRO A 48 7.15 2.39 21.04
CA PRO A 48 7.30 3.56 21.90
C PRO A 48 6.10 4.52 21.81
N GLY A 49 5.70 5.07 22.97
CA GLY A 49 4.55 5.96 23.09
C GLY A 49 4.84 7.37 22.56
N ASN A 50 3.77 8.12 22.25
CA ASN A 50 3.87 9.47 21.67
C ASN A 50 4.70 10.45 22.52
N ALA A 51 4.67 10.32 23.86
CA ALA A 51 5.49 11.14 24.74
C ALA A 51 6.99 10.91 24.53
N THR A 52 7.40 9.65 24.37
CA THR A 52 8.80 9.26 24.10
C THR A 52 9.24 9.75 22.72
N LEU A 53 8.37 9.59 21.71
CA LEU A 53 8.62 10.11 20.36
C LEU A 53 8.80 11.63 20.37
N GLN A 54 7.96 12.35 21.11
CA GLN A 54 8.07 13.81 21.19
C GLN A 54 9.33 14.26 21.94
N LYS A 55 9.76 13.54 22.98
CA LYS A 55 11.05 13.79 23.65
C LYS A 55 12.23 13.60 22.69
N ALA A 56 12.25 12.48 21.95
CA ALA A 56 13.29 12.21 20.96
C ALA A 56 13.32 13.26 19.84
N ARG A 57 12.14 13.67 19.36
CA ARG A 57 12.01 14.77 18.37
C ARG A 57 12.57 16.08 18.92
N ASN A 58 12.25 16.45 20.16
CA ASN A 58 12.72 17.69 20.76
C ASN A 58 14.24 17.68 20.97
N ALA A 59 14.80 16.55 21.41
CA ALA A 59 16.25 16.39 21.58
C ALA A 59 17.00 16.56 20.25
N LEU A 60 16.50 15.94 19.17
CA LEU A 60 17.07 16.10 17.83
C LEU A 60 16.90 17.51 17.28
N HIS A 61 15.75 18.16 17.54
CA HIS A 61 15.52 19.54 17.16
C HIS A 61 16.47 20.51 17.86
N GLN A 62 16.78 20.30 19.14
CA GLN A 62 17.80 21.08 19.87
C GLN A 62 19.20 20.90 19.29
N ALA A 63 19.48 19.73 18.72
CA ALA A 63 20.73 19.46 17.99
C ALA A 63 20.71 19.97 16.54
N GLY A 64 19.67 20.71 16.13
CA GLY A 64 19.54 21.27 14.78
C GLY A 64 19.04 20.29 13.73
N VAL A 65 18.51 19.12 14.13
CA VAL A 65 18.00 18.09 13.22
C VAL A 65 16.48 18.01 13.31
N VAL A 66 15.78 18.31 12.22
CA VAL A 66 14.32 18.21 12.15
C VAL A 66 13.94 16.80 11.70
N ILE A 67 13.13 16.08 12.48
CA ILE A 67 12.70 14.72 12.13
C ILE A 67 11.18 14.52 12.13
N GLU A 68 10.72 13.64 11.24
CA GLU A 68 9.35 13.17 11.13
C GLU A 68 9.29 11.63 11.17
N PHE A 69 8.52 11.09 12.12
CA PHE A 69 8.42 9.65 12.33
C PHE A 69 7.38 9.03 11.39
N LEU A 70 7.76 7.95 10.72
CA LEU A 70 6.87 7.08 9.97
C LEU A 70 6.71 5.77 10.74
N LEU A 71 5.49 5.53 11.24
CA LEU A 71 5.19 4.39 12.10
C LEU A 71 4.87 3.16 11.25
N ASN A 72 5.59 2.06 11.47
CA ASN A 72 5.32 0.79 10.81
C ASN A 72 4.80 -0.22 11.84
N ASP A 73 3.50 -0.53 11.77
CA ASP A 73 2.81 -1.47 12.68
C ASP A 73 3.04 -2.90 12.20
N SER A 74 4.09 -3.56 12.71
CA SER A 74 4.47 -4.92 12.30
C SER A 74 3.37 -5.95 12.57
N ILE A 75 2.49 -5.67 13.53
CA ILE A 75 1.37 -6.55 13.90
C ILE A 75 0.42 -6.73 12.71
N ILE A 76 0.19 -5.68 11.90
CA ILE A 76 -0.79 -5.72 10.80
C ILE A 76 -0.32 -6.63 9.66
N ASN A 77 0.97 -6.60 9.32
CA ASN A 77 1.53 -7.42 8.24
C ASN A 77 1.60 -8.91 8.61
N ASP A 78 1.96 -9.22 9.86
CA ASP A 78 1.97 -10.59 10.38
C ASP A 78 0.55 -11.14 10.51
N PHE A 79 -0.40 -10.28 10.87
CA PHE A 79 -1.81 -10.60 10.99
C PHE A 79 -2.49 -10.98 9.66
N GLU A 80 -2.31 -10.20 8.58
CA GLU A 80 -2.83 -10.55 7.25
C GLU A 80 -2.25 -11.89 6.79
N SER A 81 -0.94 -12.05 6.96
CA SER A 81 -0.23 -13.26 6.55
C SER A 81 -0.75 -14.49 7.29
N GLY A 82 -1.00 -14.38 8.59
CA GLY A 82 -1.55 -15.44 9.43
C GLY A 82 -3.00 -15.78 9.09
N LEU A 83 -3.87 -14.78 8.84
CA LEU A 83 -5.25 -15.04 8.43
C LEU A 83 -5.28 -15.79 7.10
N ARG A 84 -4.48 -15.32 6.13
CA ARG A 84 -4.37 -15.96 4.82
C ARG A 84 -3.88 -17.39 4.93
N ALA A 85 -2.84 -17.65 5.73
CA ALA A 85 -2.32 -19.00 5.95
C ALA A 85 -3.40 -19.91 6.57
N THR A 86 -4.14 -19.40 7.55
CA THR A 86 -5.24 -20.11 8.22
C THR A 86 -6.34 -20.49 7.23
N LEU A 87 -6.77 -19.54 6.39
CA LEU A 87 -7.83 -19.77 5.40
C LEU A 87 -7.38 -20.73 4.30
N LEU A 88 -6.15 -20.61 3.80
CA LEU A 88 -5.63 -21.50 2.77
C LEU A 88 -5.42 -22.92 3.28
N HIS A 89 -5.01 -23.09 4.55
CA HIS A 89 -4.85 -24.40 5.17
C HIS A 89 -6.19 -25.07 5.47
N ARG A 90 -7.18 -24.32 5.98
CA ARG A 90 -8.48 -24.85 6.37
C ARG A 90 -9.43 -25.06 5.18
N PHE A 91 -9.31 -24.24 4.14
CA PHE A 91 -10.17 -24.27 2.96
C PHE A 91 -9.36 -24.35 1.64
N PRO A 92 -8.44 -25.33 1.48
CA PRO A 92 -7.53 -25.39 0.34
C PRO A 92 -8.25 -25.57 -0.99
N GLY A 93 -9.41 -26.23 -0.98
CA GLY A 93 -10.25 -26.43 -2.18
C GLY A 93 -11.09 -25.22 -2.58
N TYR A 94 -11.21 -24.22 -1.71
CA TYR A 94 -12.25 -23.19 -1.84
C TYR A 94 -11.74 -21.76 -1.74
N VAL A 95 -10.58 -21.52 -1.14
CA VAL A 95 -9.97 -20.19 -1.07
C VAL A 95 -8.73 -20.17 -1.96
N ARG A 96 -8.64 -19.17 -2.85
CA ARG A 96 -7.45 -18.89 -3.64
C ARG A 96 -6.55 -17.88 -2.94
N ASN A 97 -7.14 -16.85 -2.35
CA ASN A 97 -6.41 -15.82 -1.62
C ASN A 97 -7.30 -15.10 -0.60
N ALA A 98 -6.68 -14.37 0.30
CA ALA A 98 -7.36 -13.48 1.23
C ALA A 98 -6.52 -12.23 1.48
N PHE A 99 -7.19 -11.12 1.73
CA PHE A 99 -6.61 -9.81 2.01
C PHE A 99 -7.36 -9.16 3.17
N VAL A 100 -6.67 -8.35 3.96
CA VAL A 100 -7.30 -7.63 5.07
C VAL A 100 -7.02 -6.16 4.93
N SER A 101 -8.07 -5.35 5.06
CA SER A 101 -7.96 -3.91 5.24
C SER A 101 -8.38 -3.59 6.66
N VAL A 102 -7.46 -3.03 7.44
CA VAL A 102 -7.73 -2.66 8.83
C VAL A 102 -7.96 -1.15 8.91
N GLU A 103 -9.04 -0.76 9.57
CA GLU A 103 -9.35 0.63 9.90
C GLU A 103 -9.68 0.71 11.40
N ARG A 104 -8.77 1.31 12.18
CA ARG A 104 -8.87 1.41 13.65
C ARG A 104 -8.96 0.04 14.34
N LYS A 105 -10.16 -0.35 14.80
CA LYS A 105 -10.47 -1.65 15.43
C LYS A 105 -11.38 -2.52 14.57
N SER A 106 -11.66 -2.10 13.35
CA SER A 106 -12.51 -2.83 12.41
C SER A 106 -11.68 -3.37 11.27
N ALA A 107 -11.89 -4.63 10.93
CA ALA A 107 -11.25 -5.29 9.80
C ALA A 107 -12.28 -5.60 8.72
N MET A 108 -11.94 -5.26 7.48
CA MET A 108 -12.64 -5.70 6.28
C MET A 108 -11.79 -6.76 5.61
N VAL A 109 -12.36 -7.95 5.42
CA VAL A 109 -11.65 -9.11 4.88
C VAL A 109 -12.18 -9.39 3.49
N TRP A 110 -11.28 -9.44 2.51
CA TRP A 110 -11.58 -9.77 1.13
C TRP A 110 -11.10 -11.18 0.84
N ILE A 111 -11.99 -12.05 0.39
CA ILE A 111 -11.70 -13.43 0.09
C ILE A 111 -11.86 -13.62 -1.42
N ASP A 112 -10.83 -14.18 -2.05
CA ASP A 112 -10.85 -14.64 -3.45
C ASP A 112 -11.16 -16.15 -3.45
N PRO A 113 -12.42 -16.55 -3.63
CA PRO A 113 -12.81 -17.95 -3.61
C PRO A 113 -12.53 -18.66 -4.94
N LYS A 114 -12.43 -19.98 -4.87
CA LYS A 114 -12.42 -20.89 -6.02
C LYS A 114 -13.86 -21.18 -6.47
N PRO A 115 -14.07 -21.61 -7.73
CA PRO A 115 -15.40 -22.01 -8.21
C PRO A 115 -16.03 -23.06 -7.30
N GLY A 116 -17.32 -22.92 -6.98
CA GLY A 116 -18.06 -23.86 -6.13
C GLY A 116 -17.93 -23.65 -4.62
N ALA A 117 -17.36 -22.53 -4.16
CA ALA A 117 -17.21 -22.23 -2.73
C ALA A 117 -18.46 -21.63 -2.05
N ALA A 118 -19.54 -21.34 -2.79
CA ALA A 118 -20.72 -20.63 -2.29
C ALA A 118 -21.38 -21.27 -1.07
N ASN A 119 -21.35 -22.60 -0.98
CA ASN A 119 -21.93 -23.36 0.11
C ASN A 119 -21.12 -23.28 1.43
N ILE A 120 -19.89 -22.76 1.40
CA ILE A 120 -19.01 -22.71 2.59
C ILE A 120 -18.67 -21.27 3.04
N PHE A 121 -19.32 -20.24 2.51
CA PHE A 121 -19.04 -18.85 2.88
C PHE A 121 -19.30 -18.56 4.34
N GLY A 122 -20.38 -19.11 4.91
CA GLY A 122 -20.66 -18.98 6.34
C GLY A 122 -19.55 -19.58 7.21
N ASP A 123 -18.97 -20.71 6.80
CA ASP A 123 -17.86 -21.35 7.52
C ASP A 123 -16.59 -20.51 7.44
N ILE A 124 -16.28 -19.97 6.26
CA ILE A 124 -15.14 -19.06 6.07
C ILE A 124 -15.31 -17.82 6.95
N GLU A 125 -16.49 -17.20 6.93
CA GLU A 125 -16.78 -16.00 7.72
C GLU A 125 -16.66 -16.26 9.22
N ASN A 126 -17.13 -17.41 9.70
CA ASN A 126 -16.98 -17.82 11.09
C ASN A 126 -15.52 -17.99 11.51
N VAL A 127 -14.68 -18.56 10.63
CA VAL A 127 -13.23 -18.68 10.87
C VAL A 127 -12.57 -17.32 10.89
N VAL A 128 -12.91 -16.45 9.94
CA VAL A 128 -12.41 -15.07 9.90
C VAL A 128 -12.78 -14.34 11.19
N LYS A 129 -14.05 -14.35 11.58
CA LYS A 129 -14.53 -13.70 12.81
C LYS A 129 -13.82 -14.23 14.06
N SER A 130 -13.62 -15.54 14.13
CA SER A 130 -12.91 -16.17 15.26
C SER A 130 -11.44 -15.76 15.30
N TYR A 131 -10.78 -15.71 14.14
CA TYR A 131 -9.40 -15.27 14.02
C TYR A 131 -9.26 -13.80 14.40
N LEU A 132 -10.08 -12.91 13.85
CA LEU A 132 -10.06 -11.47 14.15
C LEU A 132 -10.29 -11.18 15.64
N LYS A 133 -11.16 -11.95 16.29
CA LYS A 133 -11.44 -11.82 17.73
C LYS A 133 -10.21 -12.11 18.60
N GLN A 134 -9.29 -12.98 18.16
CA GLN A 134 -8.04 -13.25 18.89
C GLN A 134 -7.11 -12.03 18.94
N PHE A 135 -7.25 -11.11 17.99
CA PHE A 135 -6.46 -9.88 17.87
C PHE A 135 -7.28 -8.63 18.25
N GLU A 136 -8.42 -8.80 18.93
CA GLU A 136 -9.32 -7.70 19.34
C GLU A 136 -9.85 -6.83 18.18
N PHE A 137 -9.92 -7.38 16.97
CA PHE A 137 -10.55 -6.73 15.83
C PHE A 137 -11.98 -7.19 15.64
N GLU A 138 -12.85 -6.24 15.27
CA GLU A 138 -14.23 -6.52 14.86
C GLU A 138 -14.30 -6.73 13.35
N LEU A 139 -14.94 -7.81 12.91
CA LEU A 139 -15.22 -8.03 11.49
C LEU A 139 -16.30 -7.04 11.05
N LYS A 140 -15.92 -6.05 10.22
CA LYS A 140 -16.88 -5.11 9.60
C LYS A 140 -17.64 -5.79 8.47
N SER A 141 -16.91 -6.49 7.61
CA SER A 141 -17.47 -7.24 6.49
C SER A 141 -16.47 -8.29 5.98
N ALA A 142 -17.01 -9.43 5.54
CA ALA A 142 -16.30 -10.40 4.73
C ALA A 142 -16.84 -10.30 3.30
N VAL A 143 -16.02 -9.78 2.37
CA VAL A 143 -16.41 -9.57 0.98
C VAL A 143 -15.82 -10.70 0.13
N PHE A 144 -16.68 -11.44 -0.54
CA PHE A 144 -16.28 -12.49 -1.48
C PHE A 144 -16.23 -11.90 -2.88
N THR A 145 -15.09 -12.02 -3.56
CA THR A 145 -14.87 -11.34 -4.86
C THR A 145 -15.58 -11.98 -6.05
N ILE A 146 -16.68 -12.71 -5.84
CA ILE A 146 -17.41 -13.41 -6.91
C ILE A 146 -18.31 -12.46 -7.68
N ASP A 147 -18.96 -11.54 -6.96
CA ASP A 147 -19.91 -10.59 -7.53
C ASP A 147 -19.34 -9.16 -7.61
N GLU A 148 -18.07 -9.00 -7.23
CA GLU A 148 -17.38 -7.71 -7.26
C GLU A 148 -16.90 -7.37 -8.67
N ASN A 149 -17.14 -6.13 -9.09
CA ASN A 149 -16.64 -5.59 -10.35
C ASN A 149 -15.13 -5.32 -10.24
N LEU A 150 -14.33 -6.38 -10.30
CA LEU A 150 -12.87 -6.28 -10.27
C LEU A 150 -12.35 -5.82 -11.63
N PRO A 151 -11.35 -4.92 -11.68
CA PRO A 151 -10.82 -4.46 -12.93
C PRO A 151 -10.01 -5.57 -13.61
N THR A 152 -10.25 -5.75 -14.92
CA THR A 152 -9.50 -6.71 -15.73
C THR A 152 -8.07 -6.23 -15.97
N ASP A 153 -7.14 -7.16 -16.22
CA ASP A 153 -5.75 -6.85 -16.56
C ASP A 153 -5.68 -5.81 -17.71
N PHE A 154 -6.55 -5.94 -18.72
CA PHE A 154 -6.64 -5.00 -19.84
C PHE A 154 -7.08 -3.59 -19.39
N TYR A 155 -8.08 -3.50 -18.51
CA TYR A 155 -8.56 -2.23 -18.01
C TYR A 155 -7.51 -1.53 -17.14
N ILE A 156 -6.82 -2.28 -16.28
CA ILE A 156 -5.69 -1.75 -15.49
C ILE A 156 -4.61 -1.17 -16.43
N LEU A 157 -4.24 -1.89 -17.49
CA LEU A 157 -3.27 -1.39 -18.48
C LEU A 157 -3.77 -0.13 -19.21
N ARG A 158 -5.07 -0.02 -19.50
CA ARG A 158 -5.67 1.17 -20.10
C ARG A 158 -5.62 2.38 -19.16
N VAL A 159 -5.92 2.18 -17.88
CA VAL A 159 -5.81 3.23 -16.84
C VAL A 159 -4.36 3.68 -16.70
N VAL A 160 -3.42 2.74 -16.59
CA VAL A 160 -1.98 3.08 -16.56
C VAL A 160 -1.57 3.80 -17.84
N ARG A 161 -2.07 3.41 -19.02
CA ARG A 161 -1.79 4.14 -20.26
C ARG A 161 -2.20 5.60 -20.18
N LEU A 162 -3.41 5.86 -19.68
CA LEU A 162 -3.94 7.21 -19.59
C LEU A 162 -3.07 8.08 -18.68
N LEU A 163 -2.80 7.57 -17.47
CA LEU A 163 -2.15 8.32 -16.41
C LEU A 163 -0.62 8.31 -16.47
N SER A 164 -0.02 7.37 -17.21
CA SER A 164 1.43 7.09 -17.11
C SER A 164 2.31 8.32 -17.38
N PRO A 165 3.41 8.51 -16.63
CA PRO A 165 3.80 7.73 -15.45
C PRO A 165 2.93 8.08 -14.23
N ALA A 166 2.40 7.08 -13.53
CA ALA A 166 1.45 7.30 -12.42
C ALA A 166 1.84 6.52 -11.15
N PRO A 167 1.65 7.11 -9.95
CA PRO A 167 1.83 6.39 -8.69
C PRO A 167 0.65 5.43 -8.42
N LEU A 168 0.82 4.53 -7.46
CA LEU A 168 -0.18 3.52 -7.11
C LEU A 168 -1.51 4.16 -6.67
N GLU A 169 -1.46 5.23 -5.87
CA GLU A 169 -2.68 5.87 -5.34
C GLU A 169 -3.55 6.40 -6.49
N LEU A 170 -2.92 7.07 -7.46
CA LEU A 170 -3.63 7.69 -8.58
C LEU A 170 -4.26 6.63 -9.52
N ILE A 171 -3.59 5.48 -9.70
CA ILE A 171 -4.16 4.35 -10.44
C ILE A 171 -5.37 3.77 -9.70
N ARG A 172 -5.26 3.60 -8.38
CA ARG A 172 -6.35 3.09 -7.54
C ARG A 172 -7.56 4.03 -7.58
N ASP A 173 -7.33 5.32 -7.43
CA ASP A 173 -8.39 6.31 -7.35
C ASP A 173 -9.11 6.44 -8.69
N GLU A 174 -8.39 6.38 -9.81
CA GLU A 174 -8.99 6.30 -11.15
C GLU A 174 -9.81 5.01 -11.33
N LEU A 175 -9.31 3.85 -10.91
CA LEU A 175 -10.07 2.59 -10.98
C LEU A 175 -11.38 2.67 -10.17
N LYS A 176 -11.33 3.24 -8.96
CA LYS A 176 -12.52 3.49 -8.15
C LYS A 176 -13.48 4.49 -8.79
N GLY A 177 -12.95 5.50 -9.47
CA GLY A 177 -13.72 6.49 -10.23
C GLY A 177 -14.53 5.88 -11.39
N HIS A 178 -14.12 4.72 -11.92
CA HIS A 178 -14.86 3.94 -12.91
C HIS A 178 -15.68 2.79 -12.29
N GLU A 179 -16.05 2.91 -11.01
CA GLU A 179 -16.89 1.94 -10.28
C GLU A 179 -16.29 0.52 -10.19
N PHE A 180 -14.95 0.40 -10.27
CA PHE A 180 -14.27 -0.86 -9.99
C PHE A 180 -13.96 -1.01 -8.50
N SER A 181 -14.16 -2.22 -8.00
CA SER A 181 -13.77 -2.61 -6.64
C SER A 181 -12.28 -2.91 -6.60
N VAL A 182 -11.54 -2.14 -5.79
CA VAL A 182 -10.12 -2.36 -5.51
C VAL A 182 -9.96 -2.76 -4.03
N PRO A 183 -9.74 -4.05 -3.73
CA PRO A 183 -9.78 -4.58 -2.36
C PRO A 183 -8.77 -3.95 -1.39
N SER A 184 -7.52 -3.82 -1.83
CA SER A 184 -6.43 -3.20 -1.06
C SER A 184 -5.32 -2.72 -1.98
N ASP A 185 -4.47 -1.84 -1.46
CA ASP A 185 -3.27 -1.39 -2.17
C ASP A 185 -2.34 -2.55 -2.49
N ASP A 186 -2.26 -3.54 -1.60
CA ASP A 186 -1.44 -4.73 -1.80
C ASP A 186 -1.99 -5.68 -2.87
N TRP A 187 -3.33 -5.79 -2.99
CA TRP A 187 -3.95 -6.48 -4.12
C TRP A 187 -3.54 -5.83 -5.44
N LEU A 188 -3.63 -4.49 -5.53
CA LEU A 188 -3.29 -3.74 -6.75
C LEU A 188 -1.80 -3.84 -7.06
N LYS A 189 -0.92 -3.71 -6.06
CA LYS A 189 0.53 -3.94 -6.21
C LYS A 189 0.83 -5.33 -6.76
N ARG A 190 0.20 -6.38 -6.22
CA ARG A 190 0.39 -7.77 -6.71
C ARG A 190 -0.08 -7.91 -8.16
N LYS A 191 -1.19 -7.27 -8.54
CA LYS A 191 -1.68 -7.24 -9.93
C LYS A 191 -0.70 -6.54 -10.87
N LEU A 192 -0.22 -5.35 -10.50
CA LEU A 192 0.75 -4.60 -11.27
C LEU A 192 2.09 -5.34 -11.36
N GLU A 193 2.50 -6.05 -10.32
CA GLU A 193 3.71 -6.89 -10.31
C GLU A 193 3.59 -8.09 -11.26
N VAL A 194 2.42 -8.74 -11.34
CA VAL A 194 2.17 -9.79 -12.34
C VAL A 194 2.27 -9.23 -13.75
N LEU A 195 1.69 -8.06 -14.02
CA LEU A 195 1.78 -7.39 -15.32
C LEU A 195 3.23 -6.96 -15.65
N ARG A 196 4.00 -6.53 -14.64
CA ARG A 196 5.43 -6.23 -14.78
C ARG A 196 6.25 -7.46 -15.13
N LYS A 197 6.02 -8.59 -14.44
CA LYS A 197 6.69 -9.88 -14.73
C LYS A 197 6.37 -10.41 -16.13
N ARG A 198 5.19 -10.09 -16.67
CA ARG A 198 4.81 -10.35 -18.06
C ARG A 198 5.43 -9.38 -19.09
N GLY A 199 6.21 -8.40 -18.63
CA GLY A 199 6.85 -7.40 -19.49
C GLY A 199 5.90 -6.32 -20.02
N LEU A 200 4.70 -6.16 -19.43
CA LEU A 200 3.69 -5.18 -19.87
C LEU A 200 3.81 -3.84 -19.12
N LEU A 201 4.38 -3.85 -17.93
CA LEU A 201 4.65 -2.66 -17.12
C LEU A 201 6.14 -2.52 -16.83
N VAL A 202 6.56 -1.27 -16.64
CA VAL A 202 7.88 -0.91 -16.10
C VAL A 202 7.71 -0.06 -14.85
N TRP A 203 8.63 -0.24 -13.91
CA TRP A 203 8.75 0.61 -12.73
C TRP A 203 9.84 1.64 -12.95
N ILE A 204 9.44 2.91 -12.87
CA ILE A 204 10.36 4.03 -12.85
C ILE A 204 10.60 4.31 -11.37
N LYS A 205 11.76 3.84 -10.90
CA LYS A 205 12.24 4.26 -9.59
C LYS A 205 12.53 5.76 -9.68
N PRO A 206 12.07 6.57 -8.72
CA PRO A 206 12.46 7.97 -8.69
C PRO A 206 13.98 8.07 -8.54
N ASP A 207 14.57 9.08 -9.16
CA ASP A 207 16.01 9.33 -9.15
C ASP A 207 16.50 9.44 -7.70
N PRO A 208 17.48 8.63 -7.25
CA PRO A 208 17.97 8.64 -5.87
C PRO A 208 18.33 10.03 -5.33
N THR A 209 18.69 10.99 -6.19
CA THR A 209 18.99 12.38 -5.81
C THR A 209 17.75 13.24 -5.51
N ASN A 210 16.58 12.86 -6.04
CA ASN A 210 15.29 13.56 -5.91
C ASN A 210 14.15 12.66 -5.37
N ALA A 211 14.49 11.44 -4.92
CA ALA A 211 13.54 10.34 -4.66
C ALA A 211 13.04 10.22 -3.23
N VAL A 212 13.49 11.07 -2.32
CA VAL A 212 13.19 10.86 -0.89
C VAL A 212 11.69 10.88 -0.66
N GLY A 213 11.14 9.72 -0.31
CA GLY A 213 9.72 9.52 -0.03
C GLY A 213 8.81 9.46 -1.26
N ARG A 214 9.33 9.51 -2.50
CA ARG A 214 8.47 9.40 -3.68
C ARG A 214 8.12 7.94 -3.97
N PRO A 215 6.84 7.57 -4.14
CA PRO A 215 6.47 6.23 -4.52
C PRO A 215 6.97 5.90 -5.94
N PRO A 216 7.22 4.62 -6.25
CA PRO A 216 7.58 4.20 -7.60
C PRO A 216 6.45 4.55 -8.57
N LEU A 217 6.83 5.04 -9.75
CA LEU A 217 5.88 5.34 -10.82
C LEU A 217 5.75 4.15 -11.74
N TYR A 218 4.51 3.87 -12.15
CA TYR A 218 4.15 2.79 -13.06
C TYR A 218 3.94 3.37 -14.44
N ALA A 219 4.59 2.77 -15.43
CA ALA A 219 4.43 3.12 -16.84
C ALA A 219 4.28 1.86 -17.69
N LEU A 220 3.66 1.99 -18.86
CA LEU A 220 3.56 0.90 -19.82
C LEU A 220 4.89 0.64 -20.52
N SER A 221 5.19 -0.63 -20.78
CA SER A 221 6.30 -0.99 -21.67
C SER A 221 5.95 -0.72 -23.13
N LEU A 222 6.97 -0.65 -23.99
CA LEU A 222 6.78 -0.56 -25.44
C LEU A 222 5.97 -1.76 -25.97
N THR A 223 6.18 -2.95 -25.41
CA THR A 223 5.45 -4.17 -25.75
C THR A 223 3.95 -4.02 -25.43
N ALA A 224 3.61 -3.48 -24.26
CA ALA A 224 2.22 -3.24 -23.90
C ALA A 224 1.57 -2.15 -24.77
N LEU A 225 2.30 -1.07 -25.09
CA LEU A 225 1.80 -0.03 -25.99
C LEU A 225 1.48 -0.57 -27.39
N ARG A 226 2.31 -1.48 -27.90
CA ARG A 226 2.05 -2.19 -29.16
C ARG A 226 0.84 -3.13 -29.05
N ALA A 227 0.75 -3.89 -27.96
CA ALA A 227 -0.33 -4.84 -27.72
C ALA A 227 -1.71 -4.16 -27.54
N LEU A 228 -1.76 -3.00 -26.89
CA LEU A 228 -2.98 -2.20 -26.74
C LEU A 228 -3.38 -1.46 -28.03
N GLY A 229 -2.50 -1.43 -29.03
CA GLY A 229 -2.68 -0.72 -30.29
C GLY A 229 -2.77 0.80 -30.13
N THR A 230 -2.95 1.50 -31.25
CA THR A 230 -3.23 2.94 -31.29
C THR A 230 -4.58 3.14 -31.98
N ILE A 231 -5.60 3.48 -31.20
CA ILE A 231 -6.89 3.89 -31.77
C ILE A 231 -6.77 5.38 -32.11
N LYS A 232 -6.69 5.72 -33.40
CA LYS A 232 -6.70 7.11 -33.89
C LYS A 232 -8.15 7.65 -33.87
N SER A 233 -8.65 8.03 -32.71
CA SER A 233 -9.97 8.69 -32.56
C SER A 233 -9.91 9.83 -31.54
N LYS A 234 -10.99 10.63 -31.42
CA LYS A 234 -11.12 11.69 -30.39
C LYS A 234 -11.01 11.16 -28.94
N SER A 235 -11.19 9.85 -28.74
CA SER A 235 -10.98 9.15 -27.46
C SER A 235 -9.59 8.53 -27.32
N SER A 236 -8.65 8.89 -28.21
CA SER A 236 -7.30 8.36 -28.15
C SER A 236 -6.64 8.74 -26.82
N PRO A 237 -5.88 7.83 -26.20
CA PRO A 237 -5.18 8.10 -24.94
C PRO A 237 -4.27 9.33 -25.01
N ASP A 238 -3.73 9.64 -26.19
CA ASP A 238 -2.86 10.80 -26.41
C ASP A 238 -3.66 12.12 -26.38
N ILE A 239 -4.85 12.16 -26.97
CA ILE A 239 -5.75 13.33 -26.91
C ILE A 239 -6.28 13.52 -25.48
N THR A 240 -6.67 12.44 -24.81
CA THR A 240 -7.15 12.52 -23.41
C THR A 240 -6.04 13.00 -22.48
N ARG A 241 -4.79 12.55 -22.66
CA ARG A 241 -3.63 13.09 -21.94
C ARG A 241 -3.45 14.58 -22.17
N LEU A 242 -3.48 15.01 -23.43
CA LEU A 242 -3.27 16.42 -23.78
C LEU A 242 -4.37 17.32 -23.17
N LEU A 243 -5.62 16.85 -23.17
CA LEU A 243 -6.74 17.53 -22.50
C LEU A 243 -6.61 17.54 -20.97
N ALA A 244 -6.12 16.46 -20.36
CA ALA A 244 -5.89 16.39 -18.92
C ALA A 244 -4.80 17.38 -18.49
N PHE A 245 -3.68 17.45 -19.22
CA PHE A 245 -2.63 18.44 -18.97
C PHE A 245 -3.13 19.88 -19.09
N ALA A 246 -3.95 20.17 -20.10
CA ALA A 246 -4.53 21.50 -20.29
C ALA A 246 -5.48 21.91 -19.16
N ARG A 247 -6.16 20.96 -18.51
CA ARG A 247 -7.04 21.22 -17.35
C ARG A 247 -6.29 21.42 -16.03
N SER A 248 -5.13 20.79 -15.87
CA SER A 248 -4.31 20.89 -14.64
C SER A 248 -3.34 22.08 -14.62
N GLY A 249 -3.20 22.80 -15.74
CA GLY A 249 -2.30 23.95 -15.88
C GLY A 249 -2.99 25.33 -15.82
N SER A 250 -4.26 25.38 -15.42
CA SER A 250 -5.03 26.62 -15.15
C SER A 250 -5.34 26.71 -13.66
#